data_AF-A0A9N7CJS5-F1
#
_entry.id   AF-A0A9N7CJS5-F1
#
_cell.length_a   1.000
_cell.length_b   1.000
_cell.length_c   1.000
_cell.angle_alpha   90.00
_cell.angle_beta   90.00
_cell.angle_gamma   90.00
#
_symmetry.space_group_name_H-M   'P 1'
#
loop_
_entity.id
_entity.type
_entity.pdbx_description
1 polymer ?
#
loop_
_entity_poly.entity_id
_entity_poly.type
_entity_poly.pdbx_seq_one_letter_code
_entity_poly.pdbx_strand_id
1 'polypeptide(L)'
;MYLPALSSHLARLLLAAMLCTGASPALAGSFDVRDNYGEGEISEAERFYVDEQLVATFRLDADHTSQTVHVDTAMGRLNHSYALCGEIYIRRPSGKVEIHQVSGEGVLYHPDGHHFEAIASRNFTEFYLVDRDEPESVERHPGHSSLCAAPTS
;
A
#
# COMPACT_ATOMS: atom_id res chain seq x y z
N MET A 1 -59.71 -35.77 -33.40
CA MET A 1 -58.95 -34.50 -33.45
C MET A 1 -58.03 -34.47 -32.25
N TYR A 2 -56.73 -34.68 -32.45
CA TYR A 2 -55.70 -34.67 -31.41
C TYR A 2 -55.00 -33.31 -31.43
N LEU A 3 -55.00 -32.57 -30.32
CA LEU A 3 -54.08 -31.46 -30.09
C LEU A 3 -52.82 -32.02 -29.40
N PRO A 4 -51.60 -31.70 -29.86
CA PRO A 4 -50.40 -32.04 -29.12
C PRO A 4 -50.22 -31.05 -27.95
N ALA A 5 -49.98 -31.61 -26.76
CA ALA A 5 -49.56 -30.87 -25.59
C ALA A 5 -48.18 -30.26 -25.85
N LEU A 6 -48.08 -28.93 -25.84
CA LEU A 6 -46.78 -28.25 -25.84
C LEU A 6 -46.05 -28.55 -24.53
N SER A 7 -44.89 -29.19 -24.68
CA SER A 7 -43.95 -29.56 -23.63
C SER A 7 -43.54 -28.35 -22.78
N SER A 8 -43.94 -28.37 -21.51
CA SER A 8 -43.60 -27.40 -20.46
C SER A 8 -42.17 -27.55 -19.91
N HIS A 9 -41.34 -28.38 -20.53
CA HIS A 9 -39.96 -28.64 -20.08
C HIS A 9 -38.91 -27.71 -20.71
N LEU A 10 -39.23 -27.03 -21.81
CA LEU A 10 -38.29 -26.14 -22.51
C LEU A 10 -38.14 -24.75 -21.86
N ALA A 11 -39.11 -24.31 -21.05
CA ALA A 11 -39.06 -23.00 -20.40
C ALA A 11 -38.18 -22.96 -19.13
N ARG A 12 -37.82 -24.12 -18.55
CA ARG A 12 -37.01 -24.19 -17.31
C ARG A 12 -35.50 -24.25 -17.54
N LEU A 13 -35.04 -24.53 -18.76
CA LEU A 13 -33.62 -24.63 -19.07
C LEU A 13 -32.97 -23.30 -19.47
N LEU A 14 -33.76 -22.25 -19.72
CA LEU A 14 -33.26 -20.93 -20.12
C LEU A 14 -32.90 -20.00 -18.95
N LEU A 15 -33.16 -20.39 -17.68
CA LEU A 15 -32.85 -19.55 -16.51
C LEU A 15 -31.53 -19.89 -15.79
N ALA A 16 -30.79 -20.92 -16.22
CA ALA A 16 -29.61 -21.40 -15.48
C ALA A 16 -28.25 -20.86 -15.99
N ALA A 17 -28.22 -20.04 -17.04
CA ALA A 17 -26.97 -19.62 -17.69
C ALA A 17 -26.50 -18.19 -17.36
N MET A 18 -27.07 -17.54 -16.33
CA MET A 18 -26.86 -16.11 -16.08
C MET A 18 -26.30 -15.77 -14.69
N LEU A 19 -25.53 -16.69 -14.09
CA LEU A 19 -24.90 -16.51 -12.76
C LEU A 19 -23.40 -16.81 -12.77
N CYS A 20 -22.71 -16.47 -13.86
CA CYS A 20 -21.25 -16.41 -13.88
C CYS A 20 -20.81 -15.06 -14.46
N THR A 21 -21.20 -13.96 -13.81
CA THR A 21 -20.41 -12.73 -13.90
C THR A 21 -19.07 -13.04 -13.24
N GLY A 22 -18.11 -13.42 -14.08
CA GLY A 22 -16.80 -13.88 -13.67
C GLY A 22 -16.11 -12.86 -12.78
N ALA A 23 -15.58 -13.33 -11.66
CA ALA A 23 -14.43 -12.68 -11.05
C ALA A 23 -13.29 -12.80 -12.07
N SER A 24 -13.10 -11.79 -12.91
CA SER A 24 -11.87 -11.69 -13.69
C SER A 24 -10.73 -11.60 -12.68
N PRO A 25 -9.70 -12.45 -12.78
CA PRO A 25 -8.53 -12.29 -11.93
C PRO A 25 -7.95 -10.89 -12.17
N ALA A 26 -7.61 -10.19 -11.08
CA ALA A 26 -6.82 -8.96 -11.18
C ALA A 26 -5.54 -9.29 -11.97
N LEU A 27 -5.31 -8.58 -13.07
CA LEU A 27 -4.05 -8.68 -13.81
C LEU A 27 -2.92 -8.12 -12.94
N ALA A 28 -1.69 -8.57 -13.17
CA ALA A 28 -0.54 -7.90 -12.54
C ALA A 28 -0.52 -6.44 -13.00
N GLY A 29 -0.42 -5.54 -12.04
CA GLY A 29 -0.24 -4.12 -12.26
C GLY A 29 0.96 -3.62 -11.46
N SER A 30 0.95 -2.33 -11.18
CA SER A 30 2.05 -1.67 -10.50
C SER A 30 1.61 -0.34 -9.93
N PHE A 31 2.30 0.12 -8.89
CA PHE A 31 2.08 1.43 -8.29
C PHE A 31 3.40 2.08 -7.91
N ASP A 32 3.37 3.39 -7.67
CA ASP A 32 4.54 4.14 -7.26
C ASP A 32 4.41 4.60 -5.81
N VAL A 33 5.53 4.58 -5.08
CA VAL A 33 5.65 5.21 -3.76
C VAL A 33 6.80 6.20 -3.78
N ARG A 34 6.53 7.44 -3.38
CA ARG A 34 7.52 8.50 -3.26
C ARG A 34 7.74 8.86 -1.81
N ASP A 35 9.00 9.03 -1.46
CA ASP A 35 9.43 9.63 -0.22
C ASP A 35 10.20 10.92 -0.49
N ASN A 36 10.12 11.89 0.42
CA ASN A 36 10.77 13.18 0.30
C ASN A 36 11.40 13.59 1.62
N TYR A 37 12.62 14.11 1.52
CA TYR A 37 13.37 14.66 2.62
C TYR A 37 12.62 15.81 3.29
N GLY A 38 12.37 15.65 4.59
CA GLY A 38 11.67 16.58 5.44
C GLY A 38 12.52 17.74 5.96
N GLU A 39 11.85 18.74 6.52
CA GLU A 39 12.52 19.92 7.07
C GLU A 39 13.34 19.55 8.32
N GLY A 40 14.61 19.94 8.32
CA GLY A 40 15.51 19.71 9.45
C GLY A 40 16.04 18.28 9.54
N GLU A 41 15.69 17.41 8.59
CA GLU A 41 16.33 16.12 8.42
C GLU A 41 17.82 16.29 8.10
N ILE A 42 18.58 15.26 8.44
CA ILE A 42 20.00 15.07 8.09
C ILE A 42 20.11 13.89 7.14
N SER A 43 19.39 12.82 7.46
CA SER A 43 19.33 11.58 6.69
C SER A 43 18.19 10.72 7.19
N GLU A 44 17.72 9.82 6.36
CA GLU A 44 16.81 8.74 6.76
C GLU A 44 17.13 7.43 6.06
N ALA A 45 16.71 6.34 6.69
CA ALA A 45 16.78 5.01 6.13
C ALA A 45 15.51 4.24 6.48
N GLU A 46 14.73 3.91 5.47
CA GLU A 46 13.39 3.37 5.67
C GLU A 46 13.15 2.18 4.76
N ARG A 47 12.54 1.14 5.31
CA ARG A 47 12.23 -0.11 4.63
C ARG A 47 10.74 -0.13 4.34
N PHE A 48 10.41 -0.39 3.08
CA PHE A 48 9.03 -0.50 2.62
C PHE A 48 8.70 -1.95 2.32
N TYR A 49 7.66 -2.44 2.98
CA TYR A 49 7.14 -3.78 2.85
C TYR A 49 5.78 -3.76 2.21
N VAL A 50 5.54 -4.71 1.31
CA VAL A 50 4.23 -5.00 0.73
C VAL A 50 3.99 -6.50 0.84
N ASP A 51 2.86 -6.90 1.40
CA ASP A 51 2.55 -8.31 1.68
C ASP A 51 3.69 -9.02 2.45
N GLU A 52 4.21 -8.34 3.47
CA GLU A 52 5.34 -8.77 4.33
C GLU A 52 6.69 -8.92 3.60
N GLN A 53 6.76 -8.60 2.30
CA GLN A 53 7.99 -8.65 1.51
C GLN A 53 8.65 -7.29 1.43
N LEU A 54 9.97 -7.23 1.67
CA LEU A 54 10.74 -6.00 1.47
C LEU A 54 10.81 -5.69 -0.03
N VAL A 55 10.13 -4.62 -0.46
CA VAL A 55 10.11 -4.20 -1.86
C VAL A 55 11.06 -3.03 -2.13
N ALA A 56 11.36 -2.22 -1.12
CA ALA A 56 12.28 -1.10 -1.25
C ALA A 56 12.97 -0.70 0.05
N THR A 57 14.07 0.03 -0.09
CA THR A 57 14.67 0.81 1.00
C THR A 57 14.89 2.23 0.51
N PHE A 58 14.23 3.21 1.14
CA PHE A 58 14.46 4.63 0.94
C PHE A 58 15.71 5.05 1.71
N ARG A 59 16.55 5.86 1.07
CA ARG A 59 17.73 6.48 1.70
C ARG A 59 17.84 7.91 1.21
N LEU A 60 17.34 8.84 2.01
CA LEU A 60 17.40 10.25 1.68
C LEU A 60 18.44 10.97 2.54
N ASP A 61 19.05 11.97 1.95
CA ASP A 61 20.00 12.89 2.58
C ASP A 61 19.95 14.25 1.85
N ALA A 62 20.82 15.18 2.25
CA ALA A 62 20.87 16.51 1.65
C ALA A 62 21.20 16.51 0.14
N ASP A 63 21.84 15.45 -0.38
CA ASP A 63 22.19 15.31 -1.80
C ASP A 63 21.13 14.46 -2.56
N HIS A 64 20.37 13.63 -1.85
CA HIS A 64 19.32 12.75 -2.36
C HIS A 64 18.00 13.07 -1.66
N THR A 65 17.39 14.20 -1.99
CA THR A 65 16.23 14.72 -1.25
C THR A 65 14.90 14.03 -1.56
N SER A 66 14.89 13.05 -2.46
CA SER A 66 13.70 12.26 -2.75
C SER A 66 14.05 10.98 -3.50
N GLN A 67 13.23 9.96 -3.29
CA GLN A 67 13.28 8.70 -4.00
C GLN A 67 11.85 8.24 -4.31
N THR A 68 11.64 7.78 -5.55
CA THR A 68 10.40 7.11 -5.96
C THR A 68 10.72 5.67 -6.31
N VAL A 69 9.90 4.74 -5.84
CA VAL A 69 10.03 3.31 -6.10
C VAL A 69 8.78 2.81 -6.81
N HIS A 70 9.00 1.97 -7.81
CA HIS A 70 7.97 1.28 -8.56
C HIS A 70 7.78 -0.11 -7.98
N VAL A 71 6.54 -0.50 -7.68
CA VAL A 71 6.22 -1.77 -7.04
C VAL A 71 5.23 -2.54 -7.90
N ASP A 72 5.61 -3.75 -8.30
CA ASP A 72 4.74 -4.68 -9.01
C ASP A 72 3.75 -5.34 -8.04
N THR A 73 2.48 -5.44 -8.43
CA THR A 73 1.46 -6.15 -7.66
C THR A 73 1.37 -7.62 -8.06
N ALA A 74 1.14 -8.47 -7.06
CA ALA A 74 0.94 -9.90 -7.30
C ALA A 74 -0.41 -10.15 -8.00
N MET A 75 -0.40 -10.95 -9.08
CA MET A 75 -1.63 -11.34 -9.79
C MET A 75 -2.70 -11.90 -8.86
N GLY A 76 -3.96 -11.52 -9.10
CA GLY A 76 -5.12 -12.10 -8.43
C GLY A 76 -5.40 -11.58 -7.02
N ARG A 77 -4.66 -10.56 -6.55
CA ARG A 77 -5.00 -9.78 -5.35
C ARG A 77 -5.39 -8.35 -5.74
N LEU A 78 -6.40 -7.82 -5.07
CA LEU A 78 -6.86 -6.44 -5.26
C LEU A 78 -6.35 -5.53 -4.13
N ASN A 79 -6.12 -6.09 -2.95
CA ASN A 79 -5.67 -5.36 -1.78
C ASN A 79 -4.34 -5.93 -1.31
N HIS A 80 -3.48 -5.05 -0.84
CA HIS A 80 -2.15 -5.41 -0.36
C HIS A 80 -1.91 -4.81 1.02
N SER A 81 -1.35 -5.59 1.92
CA SER A 81 -0.86 -5.04 3.18
C SER A 81 0.43 -4.27 2.93
N TYR A 82 0.66 -3.20 3.67
CA TYR A 82 1.93 -2.50 3.63
C TYR A 82 2.46 -2.19 5.02
N ALA A 83 3.78 -2.06 5.13
CA ALA A 83 4.42 -1.51 6.31
C ALA A 83 5.63 -0.66 5.92
N LEU A 84 5.84 0.40 6.69
CA LEU A 84 7.00 1.27 6.59
C LEU A 84 7.76 1.20 7.91
N CYS A 85 9.07 0.96 7.86
CA CYS A 85 9.92 0.80 9.03
C CYS A 85 11.24 1.54 8.86
N GLY A 86 11.55 2.53 9.69
CA GLY A 86 12.76 3.31 9.48
C GLY A 86 13.24 4.11 10.67
N GLU A 87 14.32 4.85 10.40
CA GLU A 87 14.84 5.84 11.31
C GLU A 87 15.16 7.14 10.57
N ILE A 88 14.82 8.25 11.21
CA ILE A 88 15.01 9.60 10.69
C ILE A 88 15.91 10.37 11.63
N TYR A 89 16.99 10.93 11.09
CA TYR A 89 17.95 11.76 11.81
C TYR A 89 17.58 13.23 11.62
N ILE A 90 17.32 13.93 12.71
CA ILE A 90 16.87 15.33 12.69
C ILE A 90 17.89 16.21 13.39
N ARG A 91 18.19 17.37 12.81
CA ARG A 91 18.89 18.47 13.47
C ARG A 91 17.89 19.50 13.97
N ARG A 92 17.75 19.62 15.29
CA ARG A 92 16.91 20.65 15.90
C ARG A 92 17.52 22.04 15.70
N PRO A 93 16.72 23.13 15.79
CA PRO A 93 17.23 24.51 15.74
C PRO A 93 18.32 24.83 16.78
N SER A 94 18.35 24.10 17.90
CA SER A 94 19.42 24.19 18.91
C SER A 94 20.76 23.58 18.48
N GLY A 95 20.81 22.93 17.32
CA GLY A 95 21.96 22.19 16.80
C GLY A 95 22.07 20.75 17.30
N LYS A 96 21.21 20.32 18.24
CA LYS A 96 21.16 18.93 18.74
C LYS A 96 20.65 17.99 17.65
N VAL A 97 21.32 16.85 17.49
CA VAL A 97 20.88 15.76 16.62
C VAL A 97 20.02 14.78 17.41
N GLU A 98 18.90 14.35 16.82
CA GLU A 98 17.98 13.37 17.37
C GLU A 98 17.72 12.26 16.35
N ILE A 99 17.51 11.05 16.84
CA ILE A 99 17.14 9.89 16.02
C ILE A 99 15.72 9.51 16.41
N HIS A 100 14.83 9.45 15.43
CA HIS A 100 13.44 9.03 15.61
C HIS A 100 13.23 7.70 14.91
N GLN A 101 12.72 6.72 15.64
CA GLN A 101 12.29 5.46 15.06
C GLN A 101 10.86 5.64 14.56
N VAL A 102 10.64 5.42 13.28
CA VAL A 102 9.36 5.59 12.60
C VAL A 102 8.83 4.25 12.14
N SER A 103 7.52 4.06 12.30
CA SER A 103 6.85 2.90 11.76
C SER A 103 5.37 3.14 11.54
N GLY A 104 4.80 2.45 10.57
CA GLY A 104 3.36 2.27 10.46
C GLY A 104 3.00 1.21 9.44
N GLU A 105 1.72 0.85 9.41
CA GLU A 105 1.19 -0.17 8.52
C GLU A 105 -0.25 0.15 8.13
N GLY A 106 -0.74 -0.57 7.13
CA GLY A 106 -2.10 -0.42 6.66
C GLY A 106 -2.40 -1.32 5.47
N VAL A 107 -3.42 -0.93 4.71
CA VAL A 107 -3.91 -1.65 3.55
C VAL A 107 -4.00 -0.71 2.36
N LEU A 108 -3.45 -1.13 1.23
CA LEU A 108 -3.65 -0.52 -0.07
C LEU A 108 -4.84 -1.20 -0.76
N TYR A 109 -5.80 -0.42 -1.23
CA TYR A 109 -6.98 -0.86 -1.95
C TYR A 109 -6.83 -0.55 -3.44
N HIS A 110 -6.79 -1.59 -4.27
CA HIS A 110 -6.62 -1.49 -5.72
C HIS A 110 -5.43 -0.59 -6.13
N PRO A 111 -4.21 -0.78 -5.60
CA PRO A 111 -3.13 0.19 -5.75
C PRO A 111 -2.64 0.37 -7.20
N ASP A 112 -3.00 -0.50 -8.13
CA ASP A 112 -2.54 -0.43 -9.51
C ASP A 112 -2.83 0.95 -10.15
N GLY A 113 -1.76 1.62 -10.60
CA GLY A 113 -1.83 2.94 -11.22
C GLY A 113 -1.83 4.11 -10.23
N HIS A 114 -1.87 3.85 -8.93
CA HIS A 114 -1.81 4.89 -7.90
C HIS A 114 -0.39 5.40 -7.64
N HIS A 115 -0.34 6.61 -7.07
CA HIS A 115 0.88 7.23 -6.58
C HIS A 115 0.72 7.57 -5.10
N PHE A 116 1.49 6.91 -4.26
CA PHE A 116 1.47 7.14 -2.82
C PHE A 116 2.68 7.98 -2.39
N GLU A 117 2.47 8.85 -1.41
CA GLU A 117 3.55 9.54 -0.70
C GLU A 117 3.73 8.92 0.69
N ALA A 118 4.97 8.62 1.05
CA ALA A 118 5.36 8.29 2.42
C ALA A 118 5.45 9.59 3.24
N ILE A 119 4.78 9.61 4.39
CA ILE A 119 4.66 10.80 5.23
C ILE A 119 4.99 10.45 6.67
N ALA A 120 6.06 11.06 7.19
CA ALA A 120 6.33 11.11 8.62
C ALA A 120 5.61 12.30 9.26
N SER A 121 4.86 12.04 10.33
CA SER A 121 4.09 13.07 11.01
C SER A 121 4.07 12.90 12.53
N ARG A 122 3.42 13.85 13.22
CA ARG A 122 3.31 13.90 14.69
C ARG A 122 4.65 13.77 15.41
N ASN A 123 5.65 14.57 15.00
CA ASN A 123 7.02 14.48 15.52
C ASN A 123 7.62 13.09 15.31
N PHE A 124 7.46 12.52 14.11
CA PHE A 124 8.06 11.24 13.72
C PHE A 124 7.57 10.06 14.59
N THR A 125 6.30 10.12 15.01
CA THR A 125 5.64 9.01 15.72
C THR A 125 4.64 8.26 14.86
N GLU A 126 4.23 8.86 13.74
CA GLU A 126 3.38 8.23 12.74
C GLU A 126 4.10 8.23 11.40
N PHE A 127 4.06 7.09 10.70
CA PHE A 127 4.63 6.97 9.37
C PHE A 127 3.71 6.14 8.47
N TYR A 128 3.20 6.74 7.41
CA TYR A 128 2.11 6.14 6.63
C TYR A 128 2.16 6.57 5.17
N LEU A 129 1.43 5.84 4.34
CA LEU A 129 1.18 6.20 2.95
C LEU A 129 -0.07 7.07 2.82
N VAL A 130 -0.02 7.99 1.85
CA VAL A 130 -1.16 8.79 1.42
C VAL A 130 -1.26 8.78 -0.10
N ASP A 131 -2.47 8.67 -0.60
CA ASP A 131 -2.78 9.07 -1.96
C ASP A 131 -3.57 10.39 -1.87
N ARG A 132 -3.08 11.44 -2.53
CA ARG A 132 -3.71 12.76 -2.48
C ARG A 132 -4.88 12.88 -3.44
N ASP A 133 -4.85 12.11 -4.52
CA ASP A 133 -5.85 12.15 -5.58
C ASP A 133 -7.02 11.21 -5.24
N GLU A 134 -6.72 10.08 -4.57
CA GLU A 134 -7.71 9.09 -4.14
C GLU A 134 -7.48 8.61 -2.69
N PRO A 135 -7.81 9.42 -1.66
CA PRO A 135 -7.49 9.11 -0.25
C PRO A 135 -8.04 7.78 0.29
N GLU A 136 -9.09 7.25 -0.32
CA GLU A 136 -9.70 5.95 0.01
C GLU A 136 -8.90 4.74 -0.49
N SER A 137 -7.92 4.94 -1.38
CA SER A 137 -7.05 3.88 -1.88
C SER A 137 -6.07 3.36 -0.83
N VAL A 138 -6.01 4.00 0.35
CA VAL A 138 -5.17 3.59 1.47
C VAL A 138 -5.89 3.72 2.80
N GLU A 139 -5.87 2.63 3.58
CA GLU A 139 -6.20 2.64 5.00
C GLU A 139 -4.92 2.59 5.83
N ARG A 140 -4.96 3.29 6.96
CA ARG A 140 -3.88 3.31 7.95
C ARG A 140 -4.35 2.60 9.19
N HIS A 141 -3.57 1.64 9.67
CA HIS A 141 -3.82 1.04 10.98
C HIS A 141 -3.11 1.87 12.06
N PRO A 142 -3.77 2.11 13.21
CA PRO A 142 -3.15 2.84 14.30
C PRO A 142 -2.05 2.03 14.98
N GLY A 143 -0.95 2.68 15.34
CA GLY A 143 0.14 2.10 16.14
C GLY A 143 1.39 1.76 15.35
N HIS A 144 2.31 1.04 15.99
CA HIS A 144 3.56 0.59 15.38
C HIS A 144 3.34 -0.72 14.63
N SER A 145 3.97 -0.84 13.47
CA SER A 145 3.90 -2.10 12.73
C SER A 145 4.66 -3.22 13.42
N SER A 146 4.04 -4.39 13.48
CA SER A 146 4.66 -5.60 14.05
C SER A 146 5.88 -6.08 13.24
N LEU A 147 5.96 -5.72 11.95
CA LEU A 147 7.11 -5.99 11.07
C LEU A 147 8.32 -5.12 11.40
N CYS A 148 8.11 -4.00 12.09
CA CYS A 148 9.17 -3.06 12.45
C CYS A 148 9.84 -3.38 13.79
N ALA A 149 9.62 -4.59 14.34
CA ALA A 149 10.29 -5.03 15.56
C ALA A 149 11.80 -4.73 15.48
N ALA A 150 12.29 -3.95 16.45
CA ALA A 150 13.69 -3.57 16.52
C ALA A 150 14.57 -4.82 16.56
N PRO A 151 15.80 -4.79 16.00
CA PRO A 151 16.78 -5.83 16.27
C PRO A 151 16.89 -5.97 17.79
N THR A 152 16.59 -7.17 18.31
CA THR A 152 16.89 -7.46 19.71
C THR A 152 18.40 -7.38 19.85
N SER A 153 18.84 -6.51 20.77
CA SER A 153 20.24 -6.21 21.06
C SER A 153 21.05 -7.43 21.49
#